data_AF-A0A416ZKJ0-F1
#
_entry.id   AF-A0A416ZKJ0-F1
#
_cell.length_a   1.000
_cell.length_b   1.000
_cell.length_c   1.000
_cell.angle_alpha   90.00
_cell.angle_beta   90.00
_cell.angle_gamma   90.00
#
_symmetry.space_group_name_H-M   'P 1'
#
loop_
_entity.id
_entity.type
_entity.pdbx_description
1 polymer ?
#
loop_
_entity_poly.entity_id
_entity_poly.type
_entity_poly.pdbx_seq_one_letter_code
_entity_poly.pdbx_strand_id
1 'polypeptide(L)'
;MNAFRTYRQTLKGNKGSFAKWCKWAIRKCYGKERILREMEKECRKYRAEDSKWVACQCGGYRKSDAIPKTAIEEIVRLPFEGHLINAPAGYETYLHTLYGDYHQLPPEDQRHPAHVGDAYWR
;
A
#
# COMPACT_ATOMS: atom_id res chain seq x y z
N MET A 1 -15.55 6.73 14.77
CA MET A 1 -15.70 5.56 13.87
C MET A 1 -14.34 4.87 13.77
N ASN A 2 -14.23 3.62 14.22
CA ASN A 2 -12.99 2.85 14.15
C ASN A 2 -12.76 2.41 12.69
N ALA A 3 -11.87 3.11 11.98
CA ALA A 3 -11.52 2.86 10.57
C ALA A 3 -10.80 1.51 10.32
N PHE A 4 -10.57 0.72 11.37
CA PHE A 4 -9.95 -0.58 11.27
C PHE A 4 -10.94 -1.66 11.67
N ARG A 5 -11.39 -2.46 10.70
CA ARG A 5 -12.11 -3.71 10.97
C ARG A 5 -11.24 -4.55 11.91
N THR A 6 -11.73 -4.80 13.11
CA THR A 6 -11.02 -5.65 14.07
C THR A 6 -10.95 -7.07 13.49
N TYR A 7 -9.88 -7.82 13.79
CA TYR A 7 -9.73 -9.23 13.39
C TYR A 7 -10.98 -10.08 13.71
N ARG A 8 -11.73 -9.72 14.76
CA ARG A 8 -13.01 -10.34 15.15
C ARG A 8 -14.13 -10.11 14.12
N GLN A 9 -14.16 -8.96 13.46
CA GLN A 9 -15.14 -8.63 12.42
C GLN A 9 -14.81 -9.32 11.09
N THR A 10 -13.53 -9.59 10.80
CA THR A 10 -13.09 -10.38 9.63
C THR A 10 -13.43 -11.87 9.75
N LEU A 11 -13.68 -12.38 10.96
CA LEU A 11 -14.05 -13.77 11.22
C LEU A 11 -15.56 -14.05 11.13
N LYS A 12 -16.41 -13.02 11.15
CA LYS A 12 -17.88 -13.19 11.23
C LYS A 12 -18.52 -13.89 10.02
N GLY A 13 -17.80 -14.07 8.91
CA GLY A 13 -18.32 -14.70 7.69
C GLY A 13 -17.59 -15.97 7.24
N ASN A 14 -16.54 -16.42 7.94
CA ASN A 14 -15.74 -17.55 7.44
C ASN A 14 -15.16 -18.32 8.62
N LYS A 15 -15.61 -19.58 8.83
CA LYS A 15 -15.12 -20.49 9.88
C LYS A 15 -13.60 -20.58 9.77
N GLY A 16 -12.87 -19.83 10.60
CA GLY A 16 -11.44 -19.65 10.48
C GLY A 16 -10.70 -20.95 10.72
N SER A 17 -9.96 -21.44 9.73
CA SER A 17 -9.08 -22.60 9.88
C SER A 17 -8.13 -22.42 11.07
N PHE A 18 -7.74 -23.52 11.71
CA PHE A 18 -6.77 -23.53 12.82
C PHE A 18 -5.51 -22.69 12.50
N ALA A 19 -5.05 -22.74 11.25
CA ALA A 19 -3.94 -21.92 10.76
C ALA A 19 -4.17 -20.39 10.92
N LYS A 20 -5.38 -19.88 10.69
CA LYS A 20 -5.70 -18.45 10.90
C LYS A 20 -5.65 -18.09 12.38
N TRP A 21 -6.13 -18.98 13.26
CA TRP A 21 -6.05 -18.79 14.71
C TRP A 21 -4.60 -18.81 15.20
N CYS A 22 -3.79 -19.77 14.74
CA CYS A 22 -2.35 -19.83 15.06
C CYS A 22 -1.64 -18.55 14.62
N LYS A 23 -1.87 -18.06 13.40
CA LYS A 23 -1.31 -16.77 12.93
C LYS A 23 -1.70 -15.61 13.83
N TRP A 24 -2.95 -15.56 14.29
CA TRP A 24 -3.41 -14.53 15.23
C TRP A 24 -2.75 -14.64 16.59
N ALA A 25 -2.67 -15.85 17.15
CA ALA A 25 -2.06 -16.11 18.45
C ALA A 25 -0.57 -15.75 18.43
N ILE A 26 0.18 -16.17 17.41
CA ILE A 26 1.58 -15.80 17.21
C ILE A 26 1.74 -14.27 17.13
N ARG A 27 0.91 -13.58 16.33
CA ARG A 27 0.96 -12.12 16.22
C ARG A 27 0.67 -11.43 17.56
N LYS A 28 -0.26 -11.98 18.36
CA LYS A 28 -0.61 -11.45 19.68
C LYS A 28 0.50 -11.65 20.70
N CYS A 29 1.12 -12.83 20.73
CA CYS A 29 2.22 -13.15 21.63
C CYS A 29 3.51 -12.41 21.28
N TYR A 30 3.83 -12.26 19.99
CA TYR A 30 5.01 -11.53 19.53
C TYR A 30 4.84 -10.00 19.74
N GLY A 31 3.61 -9.51 19.59
CA GLY A 31 3.26 -8.12 19.87
C GLY A 31 3.53 -7.18 18.69
N LYS A 32 2.58 -6.28 18.42
CA LYS A 32 2.63 -5.34 17.28
C LYS A 32 3.90 -4.49 17.27
N GLU A 33 4.35 -4.04 18.43
CA GLU A 33 5.48 -3.12 18.56
C GLU A 33 6.80 -3.79 18.16
N ARG A 34 6.95 -5.09 18.41
CA ARG A 34 8.14 -5.83 17.96
C ARG A 34 8.16 -5.98 16.44
N ILE A 35 7.01 -6.29 15.84
CA ILE A 35 6.88 -6.39 14.37
C ILE A 35 7.25 -5.06 13.71
N LEU A 36 6.69 -3.95 14.22
CA LEU A 36 6.96 -2.62 13.70
C LEU A 36 8.45 -2.25 13.81
N ARG A 37 9.09 -2.56 14.95
CA ARG A 37 10.53 -2.34 15.12
C ARG A 37 11.39 -3.15 14.16
N GLU A 38 11.09 -4.42 13.94
CA GLU A 38 11.83 -5.23 12.97
C GLU A 38 11.61 -4.73 11.53
N MET A 39 10.38 -4.34 11.17
CA MET A 39 10.10 -3.72 9.87
C MET A 39 10.89 -2.43 9.67
N GLU A 40 10.93 -1.55 10.68
CA GLU A 40 11.70 -0.31 10.64
C GLU A 40 13.20 -0.58 10.50
N LYS A 41 13.73 -1.55 11.25
CA LYS A 41 15.13 -1.96 11.18
C LYS A 41 15.52 -2.42 9.78
N GLU A 42 14.68 -3.24 9.13
CA GLU A 42 14.92 -3.66 7.74
C GLU A 42 14.82 -2.49 6.76
N CYS A 43 13.86 -1.58 6.94
CA CYS A 43 13.73 -0.39 6.08
C CYS A 43 14.93 0.55 6.19
N ARG A 44 15.58 0.63 7.37
CA ARG A 44 16.76 1.47 7.61
C ARG A 44 18.08 0.83 7.18
N LYS A 45 18.07 -0.44 6.77
CA LYS A 45 19.29 -1.20 6.42
C LYS A 45 19.99 -0.65 5.19
N TYR A 46 19.23 -0.08 4.26
CA TYR A 46 19.74 0.48 3.02
C TYR A 46 19.37 1.95 2.95
N ARG A 47 20.34 2.78 2.55
CA ARG A 47 20.09 4.20 2.30
C ARG A 47 19.31 4.35 1.00
N ALA A 48 18.32 5.23 1.01
CA ALA A 48 17.54 5.53 -0.19
C ALA A 48 18.43 6.14 -1.28
N GLU A 49 19.40 6.99 -0.89
CA GLU A 49 20.30 7.66 -1.82
C GLU A 49 21.13 6.68 -2.66
N ASP A 50 21.60 5.60 -2.04
CA ASP A 50 22.46 4.58 -2.66
C ASP A 50 21.67 3.53 -3.45
N SER A 51 20.33 3.59 -3.42
CA SER A 51 19.47 2.58 -4.00
C SER A 51 19.04 2.94 -5.41
N LYS A 52 19.13 1.99 -6.35
CA LYS A 52 18.60 2.15 -7.71
C LYS A 52 17.06 2.06 -7.75
N TRP A 53 16.49 1.32 -6.82
CA TRP A 53 15.06 1.02 -6.73
C TRP A 53 14.53 1.40 -5.37
N VAL A 54 13.29 1.88 -5.35
CA VAL A 54 12.58 2.32 -4.15
C VAL A 54 11.20 1.69 -4.12
N ALA A 55 10.73 1.30 -2.95
CA ALA A 55 9.43 0.69 -2.76
C ALA A 55 8.83 1.09 -1.42
N CYS A 56 7.51 1.15 -1.35
CA CYS A 56 6.80 1.35 -0.09
C CYS A 56 6.61 -0.01 0.60
N GLN A 57 7.33 -0.27 1.70
CA GLN A 57 7.13 -1.50 2.48
C GLN A 57 5.91 -1.46 3.41
N CYS A 58 5.21 -0.33 3.48
CA CYS A 58 4.01 -0.19 4.28
C CYS A 58 2.76 -0.51 3.45
N GLY A 59 2.03 -1.57 3.81
CA GLY A 59 0.77 -1.94 3.16
C GLY A 59 0.84 -3.24 2.35
N GLY A 60 -0.04 -3.37 1.36
CA GLY A 60 -0.18 -4.56 0.51
C GLY A 60 0.76 -4.59 -0.71
N TYR A 61 1.79 -3.75 -0.74
CA TYR A 61 2.70 -3.62 -1.87
C TYR A 61 3.55 -4.88 -2.06
N ARG A 62 3.80 -5.21 -3.32
CA ARG A 62 4.54 -6.38 -3.79
C ARG A 62 5.95 -5.96 -4.19
N LYS A 63 6.83 -6.95 -4.35
CA LYS A 63 8.18 -6.71 -4.91
C LYS A 63 8.15 -6.15 -6.33
N SER A 64 7.10 -6.45 -7.10
CA SER A 64 6.85 -5.89 -8.43
C SER A 64 6.60 -4.38 -8.40
N ASP A 65 6.24 -3.84 -7.24
CA ASP A 65 5.84 -2.45 -7.08
C ASP A 65 7.06 -1.56 -6.77
N ALA A 66 8.28 -2.12 -6.93
CA ALA A 66 9.51 -1.36 -6.84
C ALA A 66 9.68 -0.47 -8.07
N ILE A 67 9.94 0.81 -7.81
CA ILE A 67 9.97 1.87 -8.82
C ILE A 67 11.42 2.32 -8.97
N PRO A 68 11.90 2.62 -10.19
CA PRO A 68 13.23 3.17 -10.36
C PRO A 68 13.29 4.52 -9.63
N LYS A 69 14.34 4.74 -8.82
CA LYS A 69 14.48 5.94 -8.00
C LYS A 69 14.39 7.21 -8.85
N THR A 70 14.98 7.19 -10.06
CA THR A 70 14.94 8.28 -11.03
C THR A 70 13.53 8.70 -11.45
N ALA A 71 12.53 7.82 -11.36
CA ALA A 71 11.15 8.18 -11.68
C ALA A 71 10.48 9.06 -10.59
N ILE A 72 11.04 9.10 -9.37
CA ILE A 72 10.48 9.86 -8.24
C ILE A 72 11.39 10.93 -7.65
N GLU A 73 12.65 11.03 -8.12
CA GLU A 73 13.62 12.02 -7.63
C GLU A 73 13.27 13.46 -8.01
N GLU A 74 12.83 13.65 -9.26
CA GLU A 74 12.47 14.96 -9.77
C GLU A 74 10.97 15.22 -9.59
N ILE A 75 10.63 16.44 -9.21
CA ILE A 75 9.24 16.89 -9.03
C ILE A 75 8.89 17.90 -10.11
N VAL A 76 7.77 17.66 -10.79
CA VAL A 76 7.18 18.55 -11.80
C VAL A 76 5.82 19.06 -11.31
N ARG A 77 5.39 20.22 -11.84
CA ARG A 77 4.05 20.77 -11.57
C ARG A 77 3.10 20.40 -12.70
N LEU A 78 2.01 19.71 -12.37
CA LEU A 78 0.98 19.29 -13.34
C LEU A 78 -0.36 19.97 -13.04
N PRO A 79 -1.12 20.37 -14.07
CA PRO A 79 -2.50 20.82 -13.89
C PRO A 79 -3.41 19.64 -13.53
N PHE A 80 -4.17 19.77 -12.45
CA PHE A 80 -5.16 18.80 -12.01
C PHE A 80 -6.33 19.55 -11.37
N GLU A 81 -7.54 19.37 -11.90
CA GLU A 81 -8.78 20.01 -11.40
C GLU A 81 -8.66 21.54 -11.16
N GLY A 82 -7.97 22.24 -12.06
CA GLY A 82 -7.78 23.70 -11.96
C GLY A 82 -6.64 24.15 -11.03
N HIS A 83 -5.92 23.20 -10.41
CA HIS A 83 -4.77 23.46 -9.55
C HIS A 83 -3.47 22.95 -10.16
N LEU A 84 -2.34 23.51 -9.75
CA LEU A 84 -1.01 22.98 -10.09
C LEU A 84 -0.49 22.15 -8.92
N ILE A 85 -0.46 20.83 -9.09
CA ILE A 85 0.00 19.86 -8.08
C ILE A 85 1.43 19.41 -8.37
N ASN A 86 2.16 19.08 -7.31
CA ASN A 86 3.48 18.47 -7.43
C ASN A 86 3.34 16.97 -7.70
N ALA A 87 4.00 16.48 -8.73
CA ALA A 87 4.03 15.08 -9.09
C ALA A 87 5.47 14.63 -9.39
N PRO A 88 5.80 13.34 -9.23
CA PRO A 88 7.03 12.76 -9.76
C PRO A 88 7.17 13.04 -11.27
N ALA A 89 8.35 13.43 -11.74
CA ALA A 89 8.60 13.61 -13.18
C ALA A 89 8.32 12.32 -13.97
N GLY A 90 8.65 11.15 -13.39
CA GLY A 90 8.35 9.83 -13.94
C GLY A 90 6.98 9.29 -13.55
N TYR A 91 5.96 10.15 -13.37
CA TYR A 91 4.62 9.73 -12.92
C TYR A 91 4.00 8.64 -13.80
N GLU A 92 4.24 8.63 -15.11
CA GLU A 92 3.75 7.57 -16.00
C GLU A 92 4.34 6.20 -15.62
N THR A 93 5.65 6.13 -15.36
CA THR A 93 6.31 4.90 -14.91
C THR A 93 5.78 4.47 -13.55
N TYR A 94 5.59 5.43 -12.64
CA TYR A 94 5.03 5.20 -11.31
C TYR A 94 3.61 4.60 -11.40
N LEU A 95 2.71 5.23 -12.15
CA LEU A 95 1.33 4.80 -12.29
C LEU A 95 1.22 3.46 -13.02
N HIS A 96 1.98 3.27 -14.09
CA HIS A 96 1.99 1.99 -14.82
C HIS A 96 2.53 0.85 -13.97
N THR A 97 3.56 1.09 -13.14
CA THR A 97 4.10 0.06 -12.24
C THR A 97 3.07 -0.38 -11.19
N LEU A 98 2.28 0.54 -10.65
CA LEU A 98 1.32 0.24 -9.60
C LEU A 98 -0.03 -0.28 -10.11
N TYR A 99 -0.51 0.28 -11.23
CA TYR A 99 -1.88 0.09 -11.69
C TYR A 99 -1.97 -0.61 -13.06
N GLY A 100 -0.86 -0.79 -13.77
CA GLY A 100 -0.85 -1.29 -15.14
C GLY A 100 -1.39 -0.25 -16.12
N ASP A 101 -2.27 -0.65 -17.03
CA ASP A 101 -2.93 0.26 -17.98
C ASP A 101 -4.03 1.08 -17.30
N TYR A 102 -3.61 2.08 -16.52
CA TYR A 102 -4.50 2.93 -15.72
C TYR A 102 -5.35 3.90 -16.55
N HIS A 103 -5.06 4.03 -17.86
CA HIS A 103 -5.88 4.83 -18.78
C HIS A 103 -7.15 4.10 -19.22
N GLN A 104 -7.19 2.78 -19.03
CA GLN A 104 -8.38 1.98 -19.28
C GLN A 104 -9.15 1.74 -17.99
N LEU A 105 -10.44 2.02 -18.02
CA LEU A 105 -11.31 1.64 -16.91
C LEU A 105 -11.38 0.11 -16.82
N PRO A 106 -11.35 -0.47 -15.62
CA PRO A 106 -11.62 -1.90 -15.47
C PRO A 106 -13.04 -2.21 -15.96
N PRO A 107 -13.33 -3.48 -16.33
CA PRO A 107 -14.67 -3.96 -16.63
C PRO A 107 -15.71 -3.57 -15.56
N GLU A 108 -16.96 -3.34 -15.93
CA GLU A 108 -18.00 -2.84 -15.01
C GLU A 108 -18.21 -3.71 -13.77
N ASP A 109 -18.14 -5.03 -13.95
CA ASP A 109 -18.24 -6.04 -12.88
C ASP A 109 -17.03 -6.02 -11.92
N GLN A 110 -15.98 -5.28 -12.25
CA GLN A 110 -14.78 -5.08 -11.45
C GLN A 110 -14.66 -3.66 -10.88
N ARG A 111 -15.60 -2.75 -11.18
CA ARG A 111 -15.63 -1.38 -10.65
C ARG A 111 -16.23 -1.32 -9.25
N HIS A 112 -15.70 -2.14 -8.34
CA HIS A 112 -16.13 -2.18 -6.94
C HIS A 112 -14.96 -1.82 -6.02
N PRO A 113 -15.17 -1.02 -4.96
CA PRO A 113 -14.10 -0.68 -4.02
C PRO A 113 -13.50 -1.94 -3.38
N ALA A 114 -12.18 -2.11 -3.51
CA ALA A 114 -11.46 -3.19 -2.82
C ALA A 114 -11.27 -2.92 -1.31
N HIS A 115 -11.47 -1.67 -0.88
CA HIS A 115 -11.38 -1.28 0.51
C HIS A 115 -12.64 -1.65 1.28
N VAL A 116 -12.45 -2.01 2.55
CA VAL A 116 -13.54 -2.45 3.42
C VAL A 116 -14.06 -1.27 4.24
N GLY A 117 -15.12 -0.62 3.76
CA GLY A 117 -15.86 0.42 4.48
C GLY A 117 -16.12 1.68 3.66
N ASP A 118 -17.17 2.40 4.02
CA ASP A 118 -17.52 3.68 3.39
C ASP A 118 -16.68 4.81 3.98
N ALA A 119 -16.01 5.57 3.12
CA ALA A 119 -15.27 6.76 3.49
C ALA A 119 -15.95 7.98 2.88
N TYR A 120 -16.31 8.95 3.72
CA TYR A 120 -16.94 10.20 3.31
C TYR A 120 -15.98 11.35 3.61
N TRP A 121 -15.77 12.23 2.62
CA TRP A 121 -15.08 13.50 2.81
C TRP A 121 -16.02 14.47 3.56
N ARG A 122 -15.48 15.25 4.50
CA ARG A 122 -16.23 16.32 5.19
C ARG A 122 -15.86 17.68 4.62
#